data_AF-A0A059FXK8-F1
#
_entry.id   AF-A0A059FXK8-F1
#
_cell.length_a   1.000
_cell.length_b   1.000
_cell.length_c   1.000
_cell.angle_alpha   90.00
_cell.angle_beta   90.00
_cell.angle_gamma   90.00
#
_symmetry.space_group_name_H-M   'P 1'
#
loop_
_entity.id
_entity.type
_entity.pdbx_description
1 polymer ?
#
loop_
_entity_poly.entity_id
_entity_poly.type
_entity_poly.pdbx_seq_one_letter_code
_entity_poly.pdbx_strand_id
1 'polypeptide(L)'
;MFDGVPEFDPDKLTPEISARQFGVNNDFLAFLKDPASVSSGVLFANHEYPNPHLMWRGLTEDTAAEQMSDNQIAVTMACIGASVVGMQTEDGTWHASRGAAVNRRITAQTPMLISGPAAGHPKLRTHADPTGRHVLGTLSNCNGGVTPWGTILTCEEGAGWIFGGDYQATPDADLLKRYYYDEPENNRWGWSRIAPRFNLQNEPNEPNRFEWVVEIDPSDPYSVPVKRTALGRFAHEGASTALSPDGRVVVYLGDDWEFEYCYRFVSRDAVLQGGAAANRDILDHGILYVARFEEKGVLRWIPLIYGQGPLTPDNGFHSQADVLINTRGAADLVGATPMDSPEGFSPNPETGTVIIALTSNADRTAADPANPRINNRFGHLLELRPPPTAKGPDHAASVFEWDVLALCGDPGETAHGAQFHPATSMKGWFTDPDNIGFDPQGRLWVCTDGVQPSGHDGLYAMDVEGSGQALPKLFYAPPSGAECCSPLFVDDGKTLLVGIQHPGEDTPSLEKTSTRWPDFDPSLPPRPSVIAITHVAGAPIGSS
;
A
#
# COMPACT_ATOMS: atom_id res chain seq x y z
N MET A 1 -2.87 -16.54 -16.26
CA MET A 1 -3.75 -15.41 -16.63
C MET A 1 -4.19 -15.48 -18.10
N PHE A 2 -3.28 -15.69 -19.05
CA PHE A 2 -3.61 -15.72 -20.48
C PHE A 2 -3.63 -17.14 -21.05
N ASP A 3 -4.29 -17.32 -22.19
CA ASP A 3 -4.22 -18.56 -22.96
C ASP A 3 -2.80 -18.78 -23.51
N GLY A 4 -2.41 -20.06 -23.60
CA GLY A 4 -1.10 -20.48 -24.09
C GLY A 4 0.08 -20.13 -23.18
N VAL A 5 -0.15 -19.56 -21.98
CA VAL A 5 0.88 -19.43 -20.94
C VAL A 5 1.01 -20.78 -20.23
N PRO A 6 2.23 -21.32 -20.07
CA PRO A 6 2.44 -22.59 -19.38
C PRO A 6 1.98 -22.51 -17.92
N GLU A 7 1.63 -23.66 -17.36
CA GLU A 7 1.43 -23.79 -15.91
C GLU A 7 2.70 -23.41 -15.16
N PHE A 8 2.52 -22.97 -13.91
CA PHE A 8 3.62 -22.53 -13.07
C PHE A 8 4.63 -23.67 -12.86
N ASP A 9 5.89 -23.40 -13.18
CA ASP A 9 7.02 -24.31 -13.00
C ASP A 9 8.22 -23.45 -12.56
N PRO A 10 8.63 -23.52 -11.27
CA PRO A 10 9.67 -22.65 -10.73
C PRO A 10 11.03 -22.82 -11.41
N ASP A 11 11.30 -24.00 -11.98
CA ASP A 11 12.57 -24.32 -12.65
C ASP A 11 12.60 -23.86 -14.11
N LYS A 12 11.47 -23.38 -14.66
CA LYS A 12 11.34 -22.93 -16.06
C LYS A 12 10.90 -21.48 -16.21
N LEU A 13 10.94 -20.68 -15.14
CA LEU A 13 10.56 -19.27 -15.22
C LEU A 13 11.52 -18.46 -16.11
N THR A 14 10.93 -17.65 -16.98
CA THR A 14 11.60 -16.60 -17.76
C THR A 14 10.82 -15.30 -17.59
N PRO A 15 11.44 -14.12 -17.78
CA PRO A 15 10.73 -12.84 -17.67
C PRO A 15 9.49 -12.77 -18.57
N GLU A 16 9.50 -13.38 -19.77
CA GLU A 16 8.35 -13.39 -20.69
C GLU A 16 7.18 -14.24 -20.18
N ILE A 17 7.48 -15.35 -19.48
CA ILE A 17 6.46 -16.18 -18.83
C ILE A 17 5.92 -15.45 -17.60
N SER A 18 6.81 -14.95 -16.74
CA SER A 18 6.45 -14.28 -15.49
C SER A 18 5.64 -13.01 -15.73
N ALA A 19 5.95 -12.23 -16.77
CA ALA A 19 5.17 -11.05 -17.18
C ALA A 19 3.75 -11.39 -17.67
N ARG A 20 3.38 -12.68 -17.76
CA ARG A 20 2.06 -13.18 -18.19
C ARG A 20 1.40 -14.10 -17.16
N GLN A 21 2.05 -14.33 -16.01
CA GLN A 21 1.48 -15.04 -14.87
C GLN A 21 0.97 -14.05 -13.83
N PHE A 22 0.18 -14.50 -12.86
CA PHE A 22 -0.12 -13.68 -11.67
C PHE A 22 1.21 -13.41 -10.96
N GLY A 23 1.39 -12.23 -10.39
CA GLY A 23 2.64 -11.87 -9.73
C GLY A 23 2.83 -12.59 -8.38
N VAL A 24 3.85 -12.18 -7.64
CA VAL A 24 4.19 -12.72 -6.31
C VAL A 24 4.01 -11.63 -5.25
N ASN A 25 3.80 -12.07 -4.02
CA ASN A 25 3.53 -11.25 -2.85
C ASN A 25 2.39 -10.29 -3.10
N ASN A 26 1.21 -10.90 -3.27
CA ASN A 26 0.01 -10.13 -3.51
C ASN A 26 -0.38 -9.34 -2.26
N ASP A 27 -0.63 -8.06 -2.47
CA ASP A 27 -0.99 -7.14 -1.41
C ASP A 27 -2.37 -6.54 -1.70
N PHE A 28 -2.46 -5.23 -1.91
CA PHE A 28 -3.70 -4.51 -2.13
C PHE A 28 -4.64 -5.21 -3.08
N LEU A 29 -5.85 -5.47 -2.60
CA LEU A 29 -6.93 -6.05 -3.38
C LEU A 29 -8.00 -5.00 -3.65
N ALA A 30 -8.45 -4.95 -4.90
CA ALA A 30 -9.69 -4.28 -5.25
C ALA A 30 -10.55 -5.17 -6.16
N PHE A 31 -11.87 -5.07 -6.01
CA PHE A 31 -12.81 -5.84 -6.80
C PHE A 31 -13.89 -4.94 -7.38
N LEU A 32 -13.88 -4.79 -8.70
CA LEU A 32 -14.92 -4.06 -9.41
C LEU A 32 -15.92 -5.06 -9.98
N LYS A 33 -17.10 -5.12 -9.35
CA LYS A 33 -18.20 -5.95 -9.85
C LYS A 33 -18.68 -5.42 -11.21
N ASP A 34 -18.98 -6.33 -12.13
CA ASP A 34 -19.57 -5.96 -13.41
C ASP A 34 -21.00 -5.44 -13.16
N PRO A 35 -21.32 -4.17 -13.49
CA PRO A 35 -22.65 -3.63 -13.25
C PRO A 35 -23.76 -4.34 -14.06
N ALA A 36 -23.40 -5.06 -15.12
CA ALA A 36 -24.33 -5.84 -15.93
C ALA A 36 -24.49 -7.30 -15.46
N SER A 37 -23.76 -7.72 -14.43
CA SER A 37 -23.70 -9.12 -14.02
C SER A 37 -23.64 -9.28 -12.50
N VAL A 38 -24.44 -10.21 -11.99
CA VAL A 38 -24.35 -10.62 -10.57
C VAL A 38 -23.23 -11.63 -10.34
N SER A 39 -22.63 -12.16 -11.41
CA SER A 39 -21.75 -13.33 -11.39
C SER A 39 -20.37 -13.11 -12.02
N SER A 40 -19.97 -11.86 -12.25
CA SER A 40 -18.65 -11.52 -12.79
C SER A 40 -18.13 -10.20 -12.22
N GLY A 41 -16.82 -10.02 -12.31
CA GLY A 41 -16.13 -8.79 -11.91
C GLY A 41 -14.66 -8.82 -12.31
N VAL A 42 -13.93 -7.82 -11.87
CA VAL A 42 -12.49 -7.68 -12.09
C VAL A 42 -11.80 -7.59 -10.74
N LEU A 43 -10.90 -8.53 -10.47
CA LEU A 43 -9.95 -8.48 -9.37
C LEU A 43 -8.70 -7.71 -9.82
N PHE A 44 -8.32 -6.72 -9.05
CA PHE A 44 -7.01 -6.11 -9.07
C PHE A 44 -6.23 -6.59 -7.85
N ALA A 45 -4.98 -6.97 -8.04
CA ALA A 45 -4.06 -7.34 -6.97
C ALA A 45 -2.69 -6.72 -7.23
N ASN A 46 -2.18 -5.98 -6.25
CA ASN A 46 -0.78 -5.57 -6.21
C ASN A 46 0.16 -6.77 -6.05
N HIS A 47 1.45 -6.57 -6.35
CA HIS A 47 2.55 -7.52 -6.22
C HIS A 47 3.76 -6.74 -5.77
N GLU A 48 4.08 -6.81 -4.49
CA GLU A 48 4.93 -5.81 -3.85
C GLU A 48 6.42 -6.08 -4.15
N TYR A 49 6.93 -7.20 -3.65
CA TYR A 49 8.32 -7.59 -3.81
C TYR A 49 8.49 -9.10 -4.06
N PRO A 50 9.66 -9.56 -4.50
CA PRO A 50 9.96 -10.98 -4.62
C PRO A 50 10.75 -11.51 -3.41
N ASN A 51 10.54 -12.79 -3.06
CA ASN A 51 11.41 -13.55 -2.16
C ASN A 51 12.26 -14.58 -2.93
N PRO A 52 13.39 -14.22 -3.58
CA PRO A 52 14.19 -15.16 -4.36
C PRO A 52 14.61 -16.42 -3.60
N HIS A 53 14.87 -16.28 -2.30
CA HIS A 53 15.28 -17.36 -1.41
C HIS A 53 14.17 -18.43 -1.23
N LEU A 54 12.90 -18.07 -1.45
CA LEU A 54 11.77 -19.00 -1.50
C LEU A 54 11.36 -19.36 -2.93
N MET A 55 11.73 -18.57 -3.93
CA MET A 55 11.41 -18.87 -5.33
C MET A 55 12.35 -19.93 -5.92
N TRP A 56 13.63 -19.94 -5.51
CA TRP A 56 14.64 -20.84 -6.06
C TRP A 56 15.52 -21.49 -5.00
N ARG A 57 15.95 -22.72 -5.29
CA ARG A 57 16.86 -23.50 -4.45
C ARG A 57 18.27 -22.92 -4.45
N GLY A 58 18.99 -23.10 -3.34
CA GLY A 58 20.38 -22.69 -3.18
C GLY A 58 20.59 -21.21 -2.92
N LEU A 59 19.52 -20.42 -2.76
CA LEU A 59 19.59 -19.01 -2.39
C LEU A 59 19.20 -18.82 -0.93
N THR A 60 19.81 -17.82 -0.29
CA THR A 60 19.38 -17.23 0.98
C THR A 60 19.07 -15.76 0.74
N GLU A 61 18.41 -15.10 1.69
CA GLU A 61 18.18 -13.64 1.62
C GLU A 61 19.47 -12.87 1.40
N ASP A 62 20.46 -13.09 2.25
CA ASP A 62 21.77 -12.42 2.20
C ASP A 62 22.56 -12.65 0.91
N THR A 63 22.27 -13.73 0.18
CA THR A 63 23.06 -14.11 -1.00
C THR A 63 22.31 -13.91 -2.32
N ALA A 64 21.00 -13.66 -2.27
CA ALA A 64 20.16 -13.59 -3.47
C ALA A 64 20.65 -12.53 -4.46
N ALA A 65 20.95 -11.32 -3.99
CA ALA A 65 21.42 -10.21 -4.83
C ALA A 65 22.67 -10.55 -5.65
N GLU A 66 23.59 -11.35 -5.10
CA GLU A 66 24.86 -11.71 -5.70
C GLU A 66 24.76 -13.00 -6.54
N GLN A 67 24.01 -14.00 -6.07
CA GLN A 67 24.02 -15.35 -6.65
C GLN A 67 22.93 -15.57 -7.70
N MET A 68 21.87 -14.77 -7.73
CA MET A 68 20.87 -14.87 -8.81
C MET A 68 21.53 -14.69 -10.18
N SER A 69 21.12 -15.54 -11.12
CA SER A 69 21.42 -15.38 -12.54
C SER A 69 20.69 -14.18 -13.13
N ASP A 70 21.17 -13.65 -14.25
CA ASP A 70 20.52 -12.54 -14.95
C ASP A 70 19.06 -12.86 -15.33
N ASN A 71 18.75 -14.13 -15.65
CA ASN A 71 17.37 -14.57 -15.88
C ASN A 71 16.51 -14.47 -14.62
N GLN A 72 17.02 -14.91 -13.46
CA GLN A 72 16.29 -14.81 -12.20
C GLN A 72 16.06 -13.34 -11.79
N ILE A 73 17.07 -12.48 -11.96
CA ILE A 73 16.91 -11.03 -11.74
C ILE A 73 15.83 -10.48 -12.67
N ALA A 74 15.85 -10.81 -13.97
CA ALA A 74 14.81 -10.37 -14.89
C ALA A 74 13.40 -10.91 -14.53
N VAL A 75 13.31 -12.13 -13.99
CA VAL A 75 12.05 -12.69 -13.47
C VAL A 75 11.54 -11.88 -12.29
N THR A 76 12.41 -11.49 -11.35
CA THR A 76 12.00 -10.66 -10.20
C THR A 76 11.40 -9.31 -10.64
N MET A 77 11.94 -8.70 -11.70
CA MET A 77 11.36 -7.51 -12.32
C MET A 77 9.98 -7.74 -12.96
N ALA A 78 9.74 -8.96 -13.45
CA ALA A 78 8.51 -9.32 -14.17
C ALA A 78 7.40 -9.85 -13.26
N CYS A 79 7.70 -10.24 -12.01
CA CYS A 79 6.72 -10.80 -11.09
C CYS A 79 6.13 -9.80 -10.09
N ILE A 80 6.66 -8.57 -9.99
CA ILE A 80 6.07 -7.49 -9.18
C ILE A 80 5.13 -6.60 -10.01
N GLY A 81 4.55 -5.56 -9.41
CA GLY A 81 3.65 -4.60 -10.04
C GLY A 81 2.19 -4.85 -9.68
N ALA A 82 1.36 -5.13 -10.69
CA ALA A 82 -0.06 -5.43 -10.49
C ALA A 82 -0.57 -6.52 -11.45
N SER A 83 -1.64 -7.20 -11.05
CA SER A 83 -2.42 -8.13 -11.85
C SER A 83 -3.87 -7.67 -11.92
N VAL A 84 -4.41 -7.56 -13.13
CA VAL A 84 -5.85 -7.40 -13.39
C VAL A 84 -6.37 -8.74 -13.89
N VAL A 85 -7.37 -9.31 -13.22
CA VAL A 85 -7.90 -10.64 -13.49
C VAL A 85 -9.42 -10.59 -13.57
N GLY A 86 -9.98 -11.02 -14.70
CA GLY A 86 -11.41 -11.25 -14.82
C GLY A 86 -11.84 -12.39 -13.91
N MET A 87 -12.92 -12.22 -13.17
CA MET A 87 -13.45 -13.18 -12.20
C MET A 87 -14.89 -13.54 -12.57
N GLN A 88 -15.26 -14.79 -12.34
CA GLN A 88 -16.63 -15.29 -12.49
C GLN A 88 -17.02 -16.12 -11.27
N THR A 89 -18.29 -16.15 -10.90
CA THR A 89 -18.78 -17.00 -9.80
C THR A 89 -19.63 -18.15 -10.34
N GLU A 90 -19.41 -19.35 -9.81
CA GLU A 90 -20.22 -20.54 -10.05
C GLU A 90 -20.66 -21.09 -8.68
N ASP A 91 -21.97 -21.24 -8.48
CA ASP A 91 -22.56 -21.67 -7.19
C ASP A 91 -22.06 -20.90 -5.95
N GLY A 92 -21.77 -19.60 -6.13
CA GLY A 92 -21.26 -18.71 -5.07
C GLY A 92 -19.74 -18.79 -4.85
N THR A 93 -19.03 -19.62 -5.60
CA THR A 93 -17.56 -19.72 -5.55
C THR A 93 -16.94 -18.89 -6.66
N TRP A 94 -16.03 -17.98 -6.33
CA TRP A 94 -15.33 -17.14 -7.29
C TRP A 94 -14.14 -17.86 -7.94
N HIS A 95 -14.01 -17.71 -9.25
CA HIS A 95 -12.97 -18.33 -10.08
C HIS A 95 -12.32 -17.30 -11.00
N ALA A 96 -10.99 -17.40 -11.14
CA ALA A 96 -10.24 -16.62 -12.12
C ALA A 96 -10.55 -17.09 -13.55
N SER A 97 -10.92 -16.15 -14.40
CA SER A 97 -11.23 -16.38 -15.81
C SER A 97 -9.97 -16.29 -16.65
N ARG A 98 -9.33 -17.44 -16.91
CA ARG A 98 -8.18 -17.52 -17.82
C ARG A 98 -8.58 -17.04 -19.22
N GLY A 99 -7.74 -16.22 -19.83
CA GLY A 99 -7.99 -15.68 -21.17
C GLY A 99 -9.03 -14.56 -21.24
N ALA A 100 -9.56 -14.08 -20.10
CA ALA A 100 -10.48 -12.95 -20.10
C ALA A 100 -9.82 -11.70 -20.71
N ALA A 101 -10.58 -10.94 -21.51
CA ALA A 101 -10.06 -9.81 -22.28
C ALA A 101 -9.45 -8.70 -21.40
N VAL A 102 -9.96 -8.54 -20.18
CA VAL A 102 -9.46 -7.57 -19.20
C VAL A 102 -8.16 -8.01 -18.53
N ASN A 103 -7.73 -9.28 -18.68
CA ASN A 103 -6.55 -9.78 -17.99
C ASN A 103 -5.32 -8.98 -18.40
N ARG A 104 -4.57 -8.50 -17.41
CA ARG A 104 -3.41 -7.65 -17.63
C ARG A 104 -2.37 -7.84 -16.55
N ARG A 105 -1.09 -7.85 -16.93
CA ARG A 105 0.02 -7.64 -16.01
C ARG A 105 0.60 -6.25 -16.22
N ILE A 106 0.88 -5.62 -15.10
CA ILE A 106 1.62 -4.37 -14.99
C ILE A 106 2.85 -4.73 -14.17
N THR A 107 4.03 -4.35 -14.65
CA THR A 107 5.33 -4.82 -14.14
C THR A 107 6.29 -3.66 -14.01
N ALA A 108 7.49 -3.92 -13.47
CA ALA A 108 8.59 -2.97 -13.44
C ALA A 108 9.04 -2.49 -14.83
N GLN A 109 8.52 -3.03 -15.94
CA GLN A 109 8.86 -2.62 -17.30
C GLN A 109 7.68 -2.03 -18.09
N THR A 110 6.48 -1.96 -17.49
CA THR A 110 5.29 -1.45 -18.19
C THR A 110 5.44 0.05 -18.48
N PRO A 111 5.28 0.53 -19.72
CA PRO A 111 5.32 1.95 -20.01
C PRO A 111 4.18 2.71 -19.30
N MET A 112 4.53 3.82 -18.67
CA MET A 112 3.62 4.68 -17.91
C MET A 112 3.85 6.16 -18.22
N LEU A 113 2.85 6.97 -17.92
CA LEU A 113 2.95 8.43 -17.95
C LEU A 113 3.24 8.96 -16.55
N ILE A 114 3.93 10.10 -16.48
CA ILE A 114 3.99 10.94 -15.29
C ILE A 114 3.11 12.17 -15.57
N SER A 115 2.11 12.40 -14.72
CA SER A 115 1.22 13.57 -14.81
C SER A 115 1.19 14.37 -13.51
N GLY A 116 0.50 15.50 -13.52
CA GLY A 116 0.46 16.45 -12.40
C GLY A 116 1.63 17.44 -12.38
N PRO A 117 1.77 18.23 -11.29
CA PRO A 117 2.64 19.40 -11.27
C PRO A 117 4.14 19.10 -11.42
N ALA A 118 4.61 17.90 -11.07
CA ALA A 118 6.03 17.54 -11.21
C ALA A 118 6.38 16.98 -12.60
N ALA A 119 5.39 16.63 -13.43
CA ALA A 119 5.61 16.05 -14.75
C ALA A 119 6.46 16.97 -15.66
N GLY A 120 7.60 16.45 -16.11
CA GLY A 120 8.58 17.14 -16.95
C GLY A 120 9.61 17.99 -16.22
N HIS A 121 9.58 17.98 -14.88
CA HIS A 121 10.59 18.61 -14.04
C HIS A 121 12.00 18.03 -14.34
N PRO A 122 13.08 18.83 -14.33
CA PRO A 122 14.43 18.35 -14.60
C PRO A 122 14.87 17.15 -13.75
N LYS A 123 14.44 17.09 -12.47
CA LYS A 123 14.73 15.96 -11.58
C LYS A 123 14.03 14.64 -11.94
N LEU A 124 13.07 14.67 -12.89
CA LEU A 124 12.40 13.47 -13.43
C LEU A 124 12.94 13.03 -14.79
N ARG A 125 13.97 13.72 -15.32
CA ARG A 125 14.55 13.41 -16.64
C ARG A 125 15.70 12.44 -16.48
N THR A 126 15.73 11.44 -17.33
CA THR A 126 16.80 10.45 -17.45
C THR A 126 17.33 10.44 -18.89
N HIS A 127 18.40 9.68 -19.16
CA HIS A 127 18.89 9.58 -20.54
C HIS A 127 17.85 8.95 -21.48
N ALA A 128 17.08 7.98 -20.98
CA ALA A 128 16.03 7.30 -21.74
C ALA A 128 14.76 8.15 -21.92
N ASP A 129 14.46 9.06 -20.98
CA ASP A 129 13.35 10.00 -21.07
C ASP A 129 13.81 11.43 -20.74
N PRO A 130 14.34 12.17 -21.73
CA PRO A 130 14.74 13.56 -21.55
C PRO A 130 13.55 14.51 -21.35
N THR A 131 12.31 14.03 -21.51
CA THR A 131 11.11 14.85 -21.30
C THR A 131 10.64 14.86 -19.85
N GLY A 132 10.97 13.82 -19.06
CA GLY A 132 10.55 13.64 -17.68
C GLY A 132 9.05 13.36 -17.52
N ARG A 133 8.45 12.70 -18.53
CA ARG A 133 7.00 12.44 -18.64
C ARG A 133 6.65 10.98 -18.88
N HIS A 134 7.65 10.13 -19.13
CA HIS A 134 7.46 8.71 -19.42
C HIS A 134 8.37 7.89 -18.53
N VAL A 135 7.84 6.85 -17.92
CA VAL A 135 8.59 5.96 -17.03
C VAL A 135 8.29 4.50 -17.35
N LEU A 136 9.27 3.64 -17.11
CA LEU A 136 9.09 2.20 -17.19
C LEU A 136 8.84 1.65 -15.79
N GLY A 137 7.61 1.21 -15.60
CA GLY A 137 7.18 0.40 -14.49
C GLY A 137 6.64 1.16 -13.30
N THR A 138 6.07 0.35 -12.43
CA THR A 138 5.75 0.63 -11.04
C THR A 138 6.47 -0.40 -10.17
N LEU A 139 6.88 0.00 -8.99
CA LEU A 139 7.73 -0.80 -8.09
C LEU A 139 7.12 -0.86 -6.70
N SER A 140 7.43 -1.92 -5.94
CA SER A 140 7.09 -2.04 -4.52
C SER A 140 5.63 -1.66 -4.26
N ASN A 141 4.75 -2.31 -5.02
CA ASN A 141 3.33 -1.97 -5.03
C ASN A 141 2.68 -2.56 -3.77
N CYS A 142 2.51 -1.75 -2.73
CA CYS A 142 2.01 -2.19 -1.43
C CYS A 142 0.48 -2.05 -1.33
N ASN A 143 -0.02 -1.05 -0.60
CA ASN A 143 -1.44 -0.76 -0.46
C ASN A 143 -2.06 0.00 -1.67
N GLY A 144 -3.30 0.49 -1.52
CA GLY A 144 -3.98 1.25 -2.56
C GLY A 144 -5.33 1.84 -2.18
N GLY A 145 -6.16 2.06 -3.21
CA GLY A 145 -7.52 2.55 -3.06
C GLY A 145 -8.32 2.47 -4.37
N VAL A 146 -9.64 2.56 -4.26
CA VAL A 146 -10.54 2.60 -5.41
C VAL A 146 -11.12 4.01 -5.53
N THR A 147 -11.05 4.60 -6.73
CA THR A 147 -11.62 5.93 -6.97
C THR A 147 -13.14 5.85 -7.18
N PRO A 148 -13.89 6.93 -6.88
CA PRO A 148 -15.32 7.00 -7.15
C PRO A 148 -15.70 6.88 -8.64
N TRP A 149 -14.73 6.97 -9.54
CA TRP A 149 -14.92 6.85 -10.99
C TRP A 149 -14.41 5.52 -11.58
N GLY A 150 -14.06 4.56 -10.72
CA GLY A 150 -13.81 3.16 -11.11
C GLY A 150 -12.38 2.85 -11.57
N THR A 151 -11.41 3.71 -11.24
CA THR A 151 -9.98 3.42 -11.40
C THR A 151 -9.39 2.93 -10.08
N ILE A 152 -8.23 2.29 -10.17
CA ILE A 152 -7.44 1.83 -9.02
C ILE A 152 -6.27 2.77 -8.80
N LEU A 153 -6.02 3.11 -7.54
CA LEU A 153 -4.80 3.73 -7.07
C LEU A 153 -3.94 2.64 -6.44
N THR A 154 -2.76 2.39 -7.00
CA THR A 154 -1.75 1.53 -6.40
C THR A 154 -0.60 2.39 -5.91
N CYS A 155 -0.04 2.04 -4.76
CA CYS A 155 0.95 2.84 -4.06
C CYS A 155 2.34 2.22 -4.20
N GLU A 156 3.34 3.05 -4.55
CA GLU A 156 4.74 2.64 -4.53
C GLU A 156 5.34 2.97 -3.16
N GLU A 157 5.79 1.93 -2.48
CA GLU A 157 6.35 1.91 -1.12
C GLU A 157 7.88 1.64 -1.23
N GLY A 158 8.68 1.93 -0.20
CA GLY A 158 10.17 1.84 -0.17
C GLY A 158 10.94 1.45 -1.46
N ALA A 159 11.13 2.36 -2.42
CA ALA A 159 11.80 2.01 -3.69
C ALA A 159 13.33 1.84 -3.56
N GLY A 160 13.93 2.34 -2.47
CA GLY A 160 15.36 2.29 -2.20
C GLY A 160 15.97 0.89 -2.34
N TRP A 161 15.26 -0.14 -1.87
CA TRP A 161 15.72 -1.53 -1.87
C TRP A 161 16.08 -2.07 -3.27
N ILE A 162 15.56 -1.45 -4.33
CA ILE A 162 15.79 -1.85 -5.72
C ILE A 162 17.10 -1.26 -6.27
N PHE A 163 17.46 -0.06 -5.83
CA PHE A 163 18.54 0.71 -6.43
C PHE A 163 19.88 0.33 -5.84
N GLY A 164 20.90 0.22 -6.70
CA GLY A 164 22.28 0.02 -6.30
C GLY A 164 23.19 1.17 -6.69
N GLY A 165 24.41 1.14 -6.17
CA GLY A 165 25.38 2.21 -6.36
C GLY A 165 25.56 3.06 -5.11
N ASP A 166 26.38 4.10 -5.24
CA ASP A 166 26.67 5.02 -4.13
C ASP A 166 25.82 6.29 -4.27
N TYR A 167 24.86 6.48 -3.36
CA TYR A 167 24.02 7.67 -3.35
C TYR A 167 24.83 8.96 -3.14
N GLN A 168 25.97 8.90 -2.45
CA GLN A 168 26.85 10.05 -2.19
C GLN A 168 27.52 10.54 -3.47
N ALA A 169 27.63 9.68 -4.49
CA ALA A 169 28.15 10.03 -5.80
C ALA A 169 27.10 10.68 -6.72
N THR A 170 25.88 10.96 -6.24
CA THR A 170 24.82 11.59 -7.02
C THR A 170 24.71 13.11 -6.74
N PRO A 171 24.18 13.91 -7.68
CA PRO A 171 24.00 15.35 -7.47
C PRO A 171 23.00 15.73 -6.36
N ASP A 172 22.08 14.83 -6.01
CA ASP A 172 20.97 15.06 -5.07
C ASP A 172 21.08 14.12 -3.84
N ALA A 173 22.30 13.85 -3.37
CA ALA A 173 22.58 12.89 -2.29
C ALA A 173 21.78 13.16 -1.00
N ASP A 174 21.58 14.42 -0.61
CA ASP A 174 20.79 14.78 0.57
C ASP A 174 19.30 14.41 0.42
N LEU A 175 18.75 14.56 -0.80
CA LEU A 175 17.38 14.15 -1.09
C LEU A 175 17.27 12.63 -1.07
N LEU A 176 18.20 11.92 -1.71
CA LEU A 176 18.21 10.45 -1.70
C LEU A 176 18.32 9.90 -0.28
N LYS A 177 19.18 10.48 0.55
CA LYS A 177 19.29 10.14 1.97
C LYS A 177 17.99 10.40 2.75
N ARG A 178 17.31 11.54 2.52
CA ARG A 178 16.00 11.82 3.15
C ARG A 178 14.92 10.77 2.78
N TYR A 179 15.16 10.03 1.71
CA TYR A 179 14.31 8.96 1.20
C TYR A 179 14.94 7.56 1.38
N TYR A 180 15.85 7.39 2.35
CA TYR A 180 16.40 6.11 2.78
C TYR A 180 17.21 5.33 1.71
N TYR A 181 17.77 6.03 0.71
CA TYR A 181 18.70 5.42 -0.25
C TYR A 181 20.12 5.21 0.33
N ASP A 182 20.31 5.45 1.63
CA ASP A 182 21.55 5.17 2.37
C ASP A 182 21.49 3.92 3.25
N GLU A 183 20.38 3.19 3.23
CA GLU A 183 20.21 1.93 3.97
C GLU A 183 21.09 0.79 3.40
N PRO A 184 21.63 -0.09 4.27
CA PRO A 184 22.48 -1.20 3.85
C PRO A 184 21.75 -2.30 3.06
N GLU A 185 20.43 -2.40 3.19
CA GLU A 185 19.56 -3.35 2.48
C GLU A 185 19.33 -2.97 1.01
N ASN A 186 19.76 -1.78 0.59
CA ASN A 186 19.61 -1.32 -0.78
C ASN A 186 20.31 -2.25 -1.79
N ASN A 187 19.75 -2.32 -3.01
CA ASN A 187 20.12 -3.29 -4.05
C ASN A 187 19.82 -4.77 -3.68
N ARG A 188 18.78 -5.00 -2.87
CA ARG A 188 18.34 -6.30 -2.31
C ARG A 188 18.20 -7.42 -3.35
N TRP A 189 17.83 -7.07 -4.58
CA TRP A 189 17.61 -8.05 -5.67
C TRP A 189 18.63 -7.95 -6.81
N GLY A 190 19.67 -7.12 -6.68
CA GLY A 190 20.76 -7.01 -7.66
C GLY A 190 20.34 -6.46 -9.03
N TRP A 191 19.21 -5.75 -9.14
CA TRP A 191 18.67 -5.26 -10.42
C TRP A 191 19.65 -4.37 -11.18
N SER A 192 20.44 -3.57 -10.45
CA SER A 192 21.49 -2.71 -11.01
C SER A 192 22.55 -3.47 -11.82
N ARG A 193 22.70 -4.79 -11.62
CA ARG A 193 23.64 -5.64 -12.37
C ARG A 193 23.26 -5.80 -13.84
N ILE A 194 21.95 -5.81 -14.15
CA ILE A 194 21.45 -6.09 -15.51
C ILE A 194 20.67 -4.92 -16.12
N ALA A 195 20.20 -3.99 -15.29
CA ALA A 195 19.40 -2.84 -15.69
C ALA A 195 20.06 -1.55 -15.19
N PRO A 196 20.90 -0.89 -16.02
CA PRO A 196 21.67 0.29 -15.64
C PRO A 196 20.84 1.45 -15.07
N ARG A 197 19.54 1.53 -15.37
CA ARG A 197 18.64 2.55 -14.81
C ARG A 197 18.49 2.46 -13.29
N PHE A 198 18.68 1.28 -12.71
CA PHE A 198 18.65 1.07 -11.26
C PHE A 198 20.02 1.25 -10.60
N ASN A 199 21.02 1.71 -11.35
CA ASN A 199 22.28 2.13 -10.77
C ASN A 199 22.29 3.67 -10.63
N LEU A 200 22.45 4.14 -9.40
CA LEU A 200 22.37 5.56 -9.05
C LEU A 200 23.42 6.42 -9.76
N GLN A 201 24.60 5.88 -10.08
CA GLN A 201 25.63 6.63 -10.80
C GLN A 201 25.34 6.73 -12.31
N ASN A 202 24.56 5.81 -12.87
CA ASN A 202 24.18 5.81 -14.29
C ASN A 202 22.94 6.68 -14.54
N GLU A 203 21.91 6.57 -13.68
CA GLU A 203 20.66 7.33 -13.80
C GLU A 203 20.25 7.92 -12.43
N PRO A 204 20.93 8.99 -11.96
CA PRO A 204 20.71 9.56 -10.61
C PRO A 204 19.31 10.13 -10.39
N ASN A 205 18.58 10.41 -11.46
CA ASN A 205 17.20 10.91 -11.42
C ASN A 205 16.14 9.80 -11.50
N GLU A 206 16.54 8.54 -11.77
CA GLU A 206 15.59 7.43 -11.85
C GLU A 206 14.81 7.23 -10.54
N PRO A 207 15.42 7.30 -9.33
CA PRO A 207 14.69 7.22 -8.06
C PRO A 207 13.53 8.22 -7.93
N ASN A 208 13.70 9.46 -8.40
CA ASN A 208 12.67 10.50 -8.31
C ASN A 208 11.41 10.17 -9.13
N ARG A 209 11.47 9.18 -10.04
CA ARG A 209 10.34 8.73 -10.87
C ARG A 209 9.54 7.59 -10.22
N PHE A 210 9.86 7.20 -8.99
CA PHE A 210 9.15 6.21 -8.17
C PHE A 210 8.71 6.82 -6.84
N GLU A 211 8.01 6.04 -6.01
CA GLU A 211 7.36 6.48 -4.74
C GLU A 211 6.19 7.43 -5.00
N TRP A 212 5.40 7.13 -6.04
CA TRP A 212 4.19 7.87 -6.39
C TRP A 212 2.97 6.94 -6.35
N VAL A 213 1.80 7.50 -6.05
CA VAL A 213 0.53 6.83 -6.37
C VAL A 213 0.39 6.71 -7.89
N VAL A 214 0.08 5.51 -8.38
CA VAL A 214 -0.16 5.20 -9.79
C VAL A 214 -1.64 4.88 -10.01
N GLU A 215 -2.28 5.61 -10.93
CA GLU A 215 -3.67 5.35 -11.32
C GLU A 215 -3.74 4.41 -12.52
N ILE A 216 -4.58 3.38 -12.41
CA ILE A 216 -4.80 2.33 -13.41
C ILE A 216 -6.30 2.22 -13.69
N ASP A 217 -6.68 2.18 -14.97
CA ASP A 217 -8.04 1.79 -15.38
C ASP A 217 -8.09 0.26 -15.57
N PRO A 218 -8.73 -0.49 -14.65
CA PRO A 218 -8.80 -1.94 -14.73
C PRO A 218 -9.79 -2.44 -15.80
N SER A 219 -10.63 -1.55 -16.35
CA SER A 219 -11.62 -1.90 -17.38
C SER A 219 -11.05 -1.84 -18.80
N ASP A 220 -9.98 -1.07 -19.02
CA ASP A 220 -9.25 -0.96 -20.29
C ASP A 220 -7.86 -1.60 -20.17
N PRO A 221 -7.64 -2.82 -20.71
CA PRO A 221 -6.35 -3.50 -20.64
C PRO A 221 -5.25 -2.80 -21.45
N TYR A 222 -5.59 -1.81 -22.29
CA TYR A 222 -4.65 -1.02 -23.09
C TYR A 222 -4.40 0.38 -22.54
N SER A 223 -5.10 0.79 -21.48
CA SER A 223 -4.91 2.08 -20.83
C SER A 223 -3.46 2.24 -20.36
N VAL A 224 -2.86 3.43 -20.48
CA VAL A 224 -1.51 3.67 -19.97
C VAL A 224 -1.61 4.12 -18.51
N PRO A 225 -1.02 3.41 -17.54
CA PRO A 225 -1.03 3.85 -16.14
C PRO A 225 -0.35 5.21 -15.96
N VAL A 226 -0.79 5.96 -14.95
CA VAL A 226 -0.34 7.34 -14.74
C VAL A 226 0.14 7.55 -13.31
N LYS A 227 1.40 7.96 -13.12
CA LYS A 227 1.92 8.42 -11.83
C LYS A 227 1.35 9.81 -11.52
N ARG A 228 0.64 9.94 -10.39
CA ARG A 228 -0.12 11.14 -10.00
C ARG A 228 0.67 12.03 -9.06
N THR A 229 1.51 12.89 -9.64
CA THR A 229 2.49 13.66 -8.84
C THR A 229 1.88 14.68 -7.88
N ALA A 230 0.62 15.08 -8.06
CA ALA A 230 -0.05 15.99 -7.13
C ALA A 230 -0.31 15.37 -5.74
N LEU A 231 -0.23 14.03 -5.62
CA LEU A 231 -0.39 13.30 -4.36
C LEU A 231 0.92 13.23 -3.56
N GLY A 232 2.03 13.76 -4.08
CA GLY A 232 3.33 13.79 -3.40
C GLY A 232 4.15 12.52 -3.57
N ARG A 233 5.46 12.62 -3.33
CA ARG A 233 6.42 11.52 -3.41
C ARG A 233 6.89 11.11 -2.03
N PHE A 234 6.67 9.85 -1.66
CA PHE A 234 7.06 9.20 -0.40
C PHE A 234 6.68 7.71 -0.42
N ALA A 235 7.00 6.93 0.61
CA ALA A 235 6.68 5.50 0.65
C ALA A 235 5.18 5.33 0.91
N HIS A 236 4.37 5.23 -0.16
CA HIS A 236 2.92 5.28 -0.01
C HIS A 236 2.38 3.95 0.49
N GLU A 237 1.66 3.98 1.62
CA GLU A 237 1.04 2.79 2.24
C GLU A 237 -0.50 2.85 2.26
N GLY A 238 -1.06 3.78 1.49
CA GLY A 238 -2.50 3.88 1.31
C GLY A 238 -2.89 4.99 0.37
N ALA A 239 -3.98 4.80 -0.37
CA ALA A 239 -4.58 5.84 -1.20
C ALA A 239 -6.12 5.79 -1.12
N SER A 240 -6.64 5.62 0.10
CA SER A 240 -8.06 5.49 0.36
C SER A 240 -8.83 6.77 0.04
N THR A 241 -9.94 6.63 -0.69
CA THR A 241 -10.72 7.76 -1.18
C THR A 241 -11.97 8.03 -0.36
N ALA A 242 -12.32 9.30 -0.24
CA ALA A 242 -13.59 9.76 0.31
C ALA A 242 -14.14 10.91 -0.54
N LEU A 243 -15.45 11.18 -0.44
CA LEU A 243 -16.09 12.33 -1.08
C LEU A 243 -16.49 13.37 -0.03
N SER A 244 -16.07 14.61 -0.23
CA SER A 244 -16.58 15.74 0.54
C SER A 244 -17.99 16.13 0.05
N PRO A 245 -18.85 16.77 0.87
CA PRO A 245 -20.21 17.16 0.52
C PRO A 245 -20.36 18.09 -0.70
N ASP A 246 -19.28 18.75 -1.11
CA ASP A 246 -19.23 19.57 -2.32
C ASP A 246 -18.87 18.79 -3.59
N GLY A 247 -18.64 17.48 -3.47
CA GLY A 247 -18.36 16.55 -4.55
C GLY A 247 -16.88 16.40 -4.90
N ARG A 248 -15.98 17.11 -4.22
CA ARG A 248 -14.53 16.92 -4.39
C ARG A 248 -14.09 15.60 -3.77
N VAL A 249 -13.21 14.90 -4.48
CA VAL A 249 -12.54 13.71 -3.97
C VAL A 249 -11.40 14.12 -3.02
N VAL A 250 -11.30 13.35 -1.95
CA VAL A 250 -10.24 13.40 -0.95
C VAL A 250 -9.51 12.05 -0.99
N VAL A 251 -8.18 12.07 -0.92
CA VAL A 251 -7.34 10.86 -0.84
C VAL A 251 -6.52 10.95 0.44
N TYR A 252 -6.65 9.97 1.32
CA TYR A 252 -5.82 9.82 2.53
C TYR A 252 -4.62 8.93 2.20
N LEU A 253 -3.43 9.34 2.64
CA LEU A 253 -2.17 8.74 2.25
C LEU A 253 -1.26 8.56 3.48
N GLY A 254 -0.68 7.37 3.64
CA GLY A 254 0.35 7.04 4.62
C GLY A 254 1.73 7.11 4.01
N ASP A 255 2.72 7.52 4.82
CA ASP A 255 4.13 7.44 4.48
C ASP A 255 4.78 6.46 5.45
N ASP A 256 4.92 5.20 5.04
CA ASP A 256 5.29 4.12 5.95
C ASP A 256 6.79 4.09 6.23
N TRP A 257 7.21 5.00 7.10
CA TRP A 257 8.52 4.98 7.72
C TRP A 257 8.42 5.59 9.11
N GLU A 258 9.32 5.18 10.00
CA GLU A 258 9.42 5.75 11.34
C GLU A 258 9.63 7.27 11.27
N PHE A 259 8.81 8.02 12.02
CA PHE A 259 8.82 9.49 12.08
C PHE A 259 8.35 10.22 10.82
N GLU A 260 7.82 9.52 9.82
CA GLU A 260 7.15 10.16 8.68
C GLU A 260 5.68 10.49 8.99
N TYR A 261 4.87 10.73 7.96
CA TYR A 261 3.70 11.60 8.09
C TYR A 261 2.42 11.02 7.48
N CYS A 262 1.28 11.41 8.05
CA CYS A 262 -0.02 11.23 7.41
C CYS A 262 -0.34 12.40 6.48
N TYR A 263 -0.77 12.13 5.26
CA TYR A 263 -1.13 13.13 4.26
C TYR A 263 -2.60 13.01 3.82
N ARG A 264 -3.10 14.09 3.22
CA ARG A 264 -4.42 14.14 2.60
C ARG A 264 -4.39 15.03 1.38
N PHE A 265 -4.76 14.50 0.22
CA PHE A 265 -4.99 15.29 -0.99
C PHE A 265 -6.46 15.68 -1.08
N VAL A 266 -6.74 16.93 -1.48
CA VAL A 266 -8.09 17.39 -1.84
C VAL A 266 -8.06 17.93 -3.26
N SER A 267 -8.85 17.31 -4.13
CA SER A 267 -9.00 17.75 -5.53
C SER A 267 -9.49 19.20 -5.63
N ARG A 268 -9.15 19.88 -6.72
CA ARG A 268 -9.67 21.21 -7.07
C ARG A 268 -11.13 21.11 -7.51
N ASP A 269 -11.41 20.13 -8.37
CA ASP A 269 -12.68 19.96 -9.05
C ASP A 269 -13.51 18.86 -8.40
N ALA A 270 -14.84 18.99 -8.49
CA ALA A 270 -15.74 17.93 -8.08
C ALA A 270 -15.70 16.76 -9.07
N VAL A 271 -15.95 15.55 -8.57
CA VAL A 271 -16.08 14.35 -9.40
C VAL A 271 -17.21 14.52 -10.39
N LEU A 272 -16.92 14.25 -11.66
CA LEU A 272 -17.84 14.35 -12.77
C LEU A 272 -18.52 12.99 -13.03
N GLN A 273 -19.75 13.05 -13.53
CA GLN A 273 -20.41 11.88 -14.11
C GLN A 273 -19.70 11.47 -15.41
N GLY A 274 -19.59 10.16 -15.66
CA GLY A 274 -18.92 9.62 -16.87
C GLY A 274 -17.68 8.78 -16.61
N GLY A 275 -17.44 8.34 -15.36
CA GLY A 275 -16.39 7.39 -15.01
C GLY A 275 -14.98 7.92 -15.26
N ALA A 276 -14.03 7.01 -15.47
CA ALA A 276 -12.60 7.31 -15.64
C ALA A 276 -12.32 8.36 -16.73
N ALA A 277 -13.03 8.28 -17.86
CA ALA A 277 -12.82 9.21 -18.97
C ALA A 277 -13.15 10.68 -18.61
N ALA A 278 -14.22 10.92 -17.84
CA ALA A 278 -14.61 12.26 -17.42
C ALA A 278 -13.70 12.83 -16.32
N ASN A 279 -13.08 11.95 -15.53
CA ASN A 279 -12.28 12.31 -14.36
C ASN A 279 -10.77 12.11 -14.57
N ARG A 280 -10.33 11.88 -15.81
CA ARG A 280 -8.97 11.45 -16.16
C ARG A 280 -7.86 12.29 -15.53
N ASP A 281 -8.07 13.60 -15.36
CA ASP A 281 -7.03 14.52 -14.91
C ASP A 281 -7.37 15.12 -13.52
N ILE A 282 -8.38 14.59 -12.81
CA ILE A 282 -8.85 15.16 -11.53
C ILE A 282 -7.77 15.10 -10.43
N LEU A 283 -6.99 14.02 -10.41
CA LEU A 283 -5.89 13.82 -9.45
C LEU A 283 -4.63 14.62 -9.80
N ASP A 284 -4.60 15.34 -10.93
CA ASP A 284 -3.49 16.24 -11.28
C ASP A 284 -3.68 17.65 -10.70
N HIS A 285 -4.86 17.94 -10.13
CA HIS A 285 -5.26 19.27 -9.72
C HIS A 285 -5.89 19.26 -8.32
N GLY A 286 -5.19 19.82 -7.35
CA GLY A 286 -5.66 19.91 -5.97
C GLY A 286 -4.59 20.46 -5.05
N ILE A 287 -4.77 20.23 -3.75
CA ILE A 287 -3.83 20.61 -2.72
C ILE A 287 -3.52 19.36 -1.90
N LEU A 288 -2.23 19.06 -1.75
CA LEU A 288 -1.74 18.09 -0.78
C LEU A 288 -1.58 18.77 0.58
N TYR A 289 -2.06 18.11 1.62
CA TYR A 289 -1.95 18.53 3.00
C TYR A 289 -1.21 17.48 3.81
N VAL A 290 -0.54 17.91 4.87
CA VAL A 290 0.08 17.04 5.87
C VAL A 290 -0.56 17.25 7.24
N ALA A 291 -0.65 16.19 8.03
CA ALA A 291 -1.26 16.20 9.35
C ALA A 291 -0.36 16.87 10.40
N ARG A 292 -0.98 17.71 11.24
CA ARG A 292 -0.46 18.10 12.55
C ARG A 292 -1.50 17.78 13.62
N PHE A 293 -1.16 16.86 14.50
CA PHE A 293 -1.94 16.52 15.68
C PHE A 293 -1.61 17.51 16.81
N GLU A 294 -2.60 18.33 17.19
CA GLU A 294 -2.53 19.30 18.27
C GLU A 294 -3.14 18.74 19.56
N GLU A 295 -2.93 19.43 20.68
CA GLU A 295 -3.52 19.07 21.97
C GLU A 295 -5.06 18.99 21.92
N LYS A 296 -5.64 18.19 22.83
CA LYS A 296 -7.09 18.05 23.03
C LYS A 296 -7.84 17.50 21.80
N GLY A 297 -7.22 16.60 21.05
CA GLY A 297 -7.87 15.88 19.96
C GLY A 297 -8.15 16.75 18.74
N VAL A 298 -7.37 17.81 18.49
CA VAL A 298 -7.51 18.66 17.30
C VAL A 298 -6.48 18.24 16.25
N LEU A 299 -6.92 17.90 15.05
CA LEU A 299 -6.06 17.62 13.91
C LEU A 299 -6.16 18.78 12.92
N ARG A 300 -5.03 19.38 12.53
CA ARG A 300 -4.97 20.36 11.45
C ARG A 300 -4.30 19.77 10.21
N TRP A 301 -4.93 20.02 9.08
CA TRP A 301 -4.35 19.73 7.77
C TRP A 301 -3.61 20.96 7.25
N ILE A 302 -2.29 20.88 7.14
CA ILE A 302 -1.42 21.97 6.71
C ILE A 302 -1.16 21.85 5.21
N PRO A 303 -1.49 22.87 4.39
CA PRO A 303 -1.30 22.80 2.95
C PRO A 303 0.19 22.88 2.56
N LEU A 304 0.61 22.02 1.63
CA LEU A 304 1.96 22.02 1.05
C LEU A 304 1.97 22.79 -0.27
N ILE A 305 2.04 24.12 -0.19
CA ILE A 305 1.96 25.02 -1.35
C ILE A 305 3.25 25.84 -1.47
N TYR A 306 3.90 25.76 -2.63
CA TYR A 306 5.04 26.60 -2.95
C TYR A 306 4.70 28.10 -2.84
N GLY A 307 5.60 28.88 -2.24
CA GLY A 307 5.44 30.31 -1.98
C GLY A 307 4.69 30.61 -0.68
N GLN A 308 4.26 29.61 0.08
CA GLN A 308 3.59 29.78 1.38
C GLN A 308 4.45 29.28 2.53
N GLY A 309 4.42 30.03 3.65
CA GLY A 309 5.18 29.69 4.84
C GLY A 309 6.67 29.48 4.53
N PRO A 310 7.27 28.36 4.96
CA PRO A 310 8.68 28.07 4.70
C PRO A 310 8.95 27.50 3.29
N LEU A 311 7.93 27.17 2.48
CA LEU A 311 8.09 26.49 1.19
C LEU A 311 8.48 27.48 0.08
N THR A 312 9.68 28.03 0.17
CA THR A 312 10.17 29.12 -0.68
C THR A 312 11.60 28.84 -1.17
N PRO A 313 12.15 29.65 -2.11
CA PRO A 313 13.52 29.47 -2.59
C PRO A 313 14.58 29.50 -1.48
N ASP A 314 14.32 30.21 -0.38
CA ASP A 314 15.24 30.28 0.76
C ASP A 314 15.44 28.92 1.45
N ASN A 315 14.48 28.00 1.30
CA ASN A 315 14.55 26.62 1.79
C ASN A 315 14.65 25.58 0.66
N GLY A 316 15.12 25.98 -0.53
CA GLY A 316 15.41 25.07 -1.63
C GLY A 316 14.21 24.65 -2.50
N PHE A 317 13.05 25.28 -2.34
CA PHE A 317 11.89 25.06 -3.21
C PHE A 317 11.78 26.18 -4.24
N HIS A 318 11.74 25.87 -5.54
CA HIS A 318 11.62 26.88 -6.59
C HIS A 318 10.31 26.76 -7.36
N SER A 319 9.53 25.73 -7.09
CA SER A 319 8.28 25.41 -7.75
C SER A 319 7.43 24.45 -6.89
N GLN A 320 6.17 24.27 -7.27
CA GLN A 320 5.33 23.22 -6.69
C GLN A 320 5.88 21.81 -6.99
N ALA A 321 6.59 21.63 -8.10
CA ALA A 321 7.23 20.36 -8.43
C ALA A 321 8.31 19.99 -7.40
N ASP A 322 9.10 20.96 -6.94
CA ASP A 322 10.11 20.73 -5.89
C ASP A 322 9.45 20.31 -4.58
N VAL A 323 8.32 20.93 -4.22
CA VAL A 323 7.55 20.57 -3.03
C VAL A 323 7.05 19.13 -3.11
N LEU A 324 6.59 18.69 -4.28
CA LEU A 324 6.04 17.33 -4.45
C LEU A 324 7.13 16.27 -4.61
N ILE A 325 8.29 16.60 -5.18
CA ILE A 325 9.44 15.68 -5.27
C ILE A 325 10.13 15.50 -3.90
N ASN A 326 10.21 16.57 -3.12
CA ASN A 326 10.70 16.58 -1.74
C ASN A 326 9.56 16.84 -0.75
N THR A 327 8.53 15.98 -0.80
CA THR A 327 7.32 16.12 0.01
C THR A 327 7.63 16.00 1.50
N ARG A 328 8.48 15.02 1.85
CA ARG A 328 8.95 14.81 3.22
C ARG A 328 9.67 16.04 3.79
N GLY A 329 10.62 16.61 3.05
CA GLY A 329 11.30 17.84 3.45
C GLY A 329 10.37 19.05 3.56
N ALA A 330 9.32 19.12 2.72
CA ALA A 330 8.29 20.15 2.86
C ALA A 330 7.46 19.96 4.14
N ALA A 331 7.09 18.72 4.47
CA ALA A 331 6.38 18.35 5.70
C ALA A 331 7.19 18.70 6.96
N ASP A 332 8.48 18.38 6.97
CA ASP A 332 9.42 18.74 8.03
C ASP A 332 9.34 20.25 8.33
N LEU A 333 9.44 21.08 7.29
CA LEU A 333 9.52 22.53 7.42
C LEU A 333 8.21 23.17 7.85
N VAL A 334 7.07 22.67 7.37
CA VAL A 334 5.77 23.20 7.80
C VAL A 334 5.39 22.72 9.20
N GLY A 335 6.16 21.80 9.79
CA GLY A 335 6.02 21.29 11.15
C GLY A 335 4.88 20.27 11.28
N ALA A 336 4.81 19.31 10.36
CA ALA A 336 3.96 18.14 10.50
C ALA A 336 4.30 17.35 11.78
N THR A 337 3.38 16.49 12.25
CA THR A 337 3.65 15.61 13.41
C THR A 337 4.32 14.33 12.93
N PRO A 338 5.55 14.00 13.37
CA PRO A 338 6.20 12.71 13.09
C PRO A 338 5.43 11.55 13.72
N MET A 339 5.09 10.54 12.93
CA MET A 339 4.21 9.43 13.32
C MET A 339 4.96 8.10 13.49
N ASP A 340 4.29 7.10 14.05
CA ASP A 340 4.80 5.73 14.16
C ASP A 340 4.37 4.91 12.95
N SER A 341 5.16 4.91 11.87
CA SER A 341 4.95 4.12 10.64
C SER A 341 3.48 4.08 10.17
N PRO A 342 2.97 5.17 9.57
CA PRO A 342 1.63 5.21 9.03
C PRO A 342 1.41 4.27 7.86
N GLU A 343 0.64 3.22 8.12
CA GLU A 343 0.33 2.21 7.12
C GLU A 343 -1.10 2.40 6.55
N GLY A 344 -2.04 1.53 6.94
CA GLY A 344 -3.39 1.51 6.41
C GLY A 344 -4.26 2.72 6.79
N PHE A 345 -4.98 3.26 5.81
CA PHE A 345 -6.01 4.30 5.99
C PHE A 345 -7.35 3.80 5.47
N SER A 346 -8.42 3.92 6.25
CA SER A 346 -9.75 3.56 5.76
C SER A 346 -10.84 4.49 6.29
N PRO A 347 -11.58 5.22 5.42
CA PRO A 347 -12.78 5.93 5.81
C PRO A 347 -13.92 4.93 6.01
N ASN A 348 -14.55 4.96 7.18
CA ASN A 348 -15.74 4.17 7.46
C ASN A 348 -16.87 4.59 6.48
N PRO A 349 -17.46 3.65 5.73
CA PRO A 349 -18.46 3.97 4.71
C PRO A 349 -19.79 4.48 5.29
N GLU A 350 -20.08 4.22 6.58
CA GLU A 350 -21.30 4.65 7.25
C GLU A 350 -21.14 6.01 7.95
N THR A 351 -20.02 6.22 8.66
CA THR A 351 -19.82 7.40 9.51
C THR A 351 -18.89 8.45 8.90
N GLY A 352 -17.99 8.03 8.00
CA GLY A 352 -16.89 8.84 7.48
C GLY A 352 -15.75 9.09 8.46
N THR A 353 -15.77 8.50 9.65
CA THR A 353 -14.59 8.45 10.52
C THR A 353 -13.47 7.71 9.80
N VAL A 354 -12.28 8.28 9.76
CA VAL A 354 -11.10 7.68 9.12
C VAL A 354 -10.28 6.97 10.18
N ILE A 355 -9.99 5.68 9.98
CA ILE A 355 -9.06 4.95 10.82
C ILE A 355 -7.69 4.95 10.17
N ILE A 356 -6.65 5.07 11.00
CA ILE A 356 -5.24 4.97 10.61
C ILE A 356 -4.60 3.86 11.43
N ALA A 357 -3.91 2.95 10.75
CA ALA A 357 -3.02 1.99 11.36
C ALA A 357 -1.60 2.56 11.44
N LEU A 358 -0.98 2.41 12.61
CA LEU A 358 0.36 2.89 12.93
C LEU A 358 1.15 1.69 13.47
N THR A 359 2.00 1.08 12.64
CA THR A 359 2.52 -0.28 12.88
C THR A 359 3.41 -0.38 14.09
N SER A 360 4.44 0.46 14.16
CA SER A 360 5.41 0.52 15.25
C SER A 360 6.38 1.69 15.04
N ASN A 361 7.19 1.97 16.05
CA ASN A 361 8.37 2.83 16.00
C ASN A 361 9.23 2.52 17.23
N ALA A 362 10.20 1.63 17.07
CA ALA A 362 11.05 1.21 18.18
C ALA A 362 12.04 2.31 18.58
N ASP A 363 12.32 3.24 17.68
CA ASP A 363 13.26 4.34 17.88
C ASP A 363 12.63 5.57 18.56
N ARG A 364 11.32 5.58 18.82
CA ARG A 364 10.65 6.69 19.52
C ARG A 364 11.19 6.89 20.93
N THR A 365 11.86 8.02 21.14
CA THR A 365 12.41 8.40 22.45
C THR A 365 11.55 9.38 23.23
N ALA A 366 10.59 10.04 22.57
CA ALA A 366 9.67 10.98 23.19
C ALA A 366 8.22 10.69 22.75
N ALA A 367 7.33 10.52 23.73
CA ALA A 367 5.91 10.40 23.49
C ALA A 367 5.28 11.76 23.22
N ASP A 368 4.25 11.76 22.37
CA ASP A 368 3.34 12.87 22.15
C ASP A 368 1.90 12.35 22.21
N PRO A 369 0.86 13.21 22.20
CA PRO A 369 -0.52 12.73 22.30
C PRO A 369 -0.93 11.73 21.22
N ALA A 370 -0.45 11.92 19.98
CA ALA A 370 -0.80 11.04 18.86
C ALA A 370 0.03 9.76 18.86
N ASN A 371 1.26 9.81 19.39
CA ASN A 371 2.17 8.68 19.52
C ASN A 371 2.57 8.50 21.01
N PRO A 372 1.70 7.89 21.83
CA PRO A 372 1.78 8.00 23.29
C PRO A 372 2.81 7.09 23.96
N ARG A 373 3.57 6.29 23.19
CA ARG A 373 4.55 5.33 23.72
C ARG A 373 5.96 5.59 23.19
N ILE A 374 6.93 5.57 24.09
CA ILE A 374 8.35 5.44 23.71
C ILE A 374 8.68 3.98 23.40
N ASN A 375 9.61 3.74 22.48
CA ASN A 375 9.97 2.39 22.02
C ASN A 375 8.71 1.58 21.71
N ASN A 376 7.87 2.14 20.84
CA ASN A 376 6.59 1.57 20.48
C ASN A 376 6.81 0.35 19.57
N ARG A 377 6.78 -0.86 20.14
CA ARG A 377 7.00 -2.13 19.41
C ARG A 377 5.71 -2.86 19.06
N PHE A 378 4.57 -2.19 19.19
CA PHE A 378 3.28 -2.86 19.15
C PHE A 378 2.27 -2.18 18.23
N GLY A 379 2.44 -0.88 17.96
CA GLY A 379 1.52 -0.14 17.12
C GLY A 379 0.18 0.24 17.75
N HIS A 380 -0.58 1.05 17.03
CA HIS A 380 -1.84 1.59 17.52
C HIS A 380 -2.74 2.02 16.38
N LEU A 381 -3.99 2.32 16.73
CA LEU A 381 -5.00 2.79 15.79
C LEU A 381 -5.47 4.18 16.21
N LEU A 382 -5.47 5.13 15.29
CA LEU A 382 -6.09 6.44 15.47
C LEU A 382 -7.42 6.51 14.73
N GLU A 383 -8.35 7.28 15.27
CA GLU A 383 -9.59 7.65 14.59
C GLU A 383 -9.63 9.15 14.34
N LEU A 384 -9.90 9.56 13.09
CA LEU A 384 -10.03 10.94 12.68
C LEU A 384 -11.47 11.23 12.26
N ARG A 385 -12.06 12.25 12.85
CA ARG A 385 -13.46 12.62 12.67
C ARG A 385 -13.57 13.92 11.88
N PRO A 386 -13.85 13.87 10.57
CA PRO A 386 -14.21 15.06 9.80
C PRO A 386 -15.45 15.74 10.40
N PRO A 387 -15.54 17.08 10.37
CA PRO A 387 -16.69 17.78 10.92
C PRO A 387 -17.97 17.42 10.15
N PRO A 388 -19.09 17.20 10.85
CA PRO A 388 -20.35 16.84 10.20
C PRO A 388 -20.97 18.06 9.49
N THR A 389 -21.64 17.80 8.38
CA THR A 389 -22.50 18.78 7.69
C THR A 389 -23.89 18.19 7.45
N ALA A 390 -24.83 19.01 6.98
CA ALA A 390 -26.16 18.54 6.57
C ALA A 390 -26.15 17.54 5.41
N LYS A 391 -25.01 17.38 4.71
CA LYS A 391 -24.83 16.51 3.55
C LYS A 391 -23.83 15.37 3.80
N GLY A 392 -23.38 15.19 5.05
CA GLY A 392 -22.38 14.20 5.41
C GLY A 392 -21.08 14.80 5.97
N PRO A 393 -20.08 13.96 6.28
CA PRO A 393 -18.78 14.37 6.82
C PRO A 393 -17.99 15.22 5.82
N ASP A 394 -17.52 16.40 6.24
CA ASP A 394 -16.67 17.24 5.38
C ASP A 394 -15.21 16.79 5.41
N HIS A 395 -14.90 15.80 4.57
CA HIS A 395 -13.55 15.29 4.38
C HIS A 395 -12.55 16.33 3.85
N ALA A 396 -13.00 17.49 3.33
CA ALA A 396 -12.15 18.55 2.82
C ALA A 396 -11.87 19.66 3.86
N ALA A 397 -12.49 19.60 5.04
CA ALA A 397 -12.30 20.59 6.10
C ALA A 397 -10.83 20.64 6.56
N SER A 398 -10.36 21.83 6.96
CA SER A 398 -8.96 22.01 7.40
C SER A 398 -8.68 21.53 8.82
N VAL A 399 -9.72 21.22 9.59
CA VAL A 399 -9.63 20.81 11.00
C VAL A 399 -10.56 19.63 11.25
N PHE A 400 -10.02 18.56 11.81
CA PHE A 400 -10.75 17.38 12.29
C PHE A 400 -10.63 17.26 13.80
N GLU A 401 -11.51 16.46 14.40
CA GLU A 401 -11.26 15.88 15.72
C GLU A 401 -10.52 14.54 15.57
N TRP A 402 -9.78 14.10 16.56
CA TRP A 402 -9.14 12.79 16.57
C TRP A 402 -9.03 12.19 17.98
N ASP A 403 -8.91 10.88 18.06
CA ASP A 403 -8.63 10.14 19.30
C ASP A 403 -7.83 8.86 19.02
N VAL A 404 -7.30 8.24 20.08
CA VAL A 404 -6.69 6.91 20.02
C VAL A 404 -7.78 5.87 20.17
N LEU A 405 -8.01 5.07 19.12
CA LEU A 405 -9.01 3.99 19.14
C LEU A 405 -8.50 2.78 19.94
N ALA A 406 -7.23 2.40 19.75
CA ALA A 406 -6.62 1.29 20.45
C ALA A 406 -5.10 1.44 20.56
N LEU A 407 -4.53 1.06 21.70
CA LEU A 407 -3.09 0.83 21.84
C LEU A 407 -2.84 -0.68 21.85
N CYS A 408 -2.11 -1.18 20.86
CA CYS A 408 -1.94 -2.62 20.65
C CYS A 408 -0.93 -3.24 21.64
N GLY A 409 -0.87 -4.56 21.74
CA GLY A 409 -0.02 -5.30 22.68
C GLY A 409 -0.78 -6.10 23.74
N ASP A 410 -0.04 -6.87 24.55
CA ASP A 410 -0.62 -7.77 25.55
C ASP A 410 -1.33 -7.02 26.70
N PRO A 411 -2.66 -7.11 26.85
CA PRO A 411 -3.37 -6.50 27.99
C PRO A 411 -3.06 -7.18 29.33
N GLY A 412 -2.47 -8.37 29.33
CA GLY A 412 -1.99 -9.07 30.51
C GLY A 412 -0.63 -8.58 31.02
N GLU A 413 0.15 -7.87 30.19
CA GLU A 413 1.44 -7.30 30.56
C GLU A 413 1.34 -5.79 30.75
N THR A 414 1.39 -5.34 32.00
CA THR A 414 1.25 -3.91 32.33
C THR A 414 2.31 -3.05 31.64
N ALA A 415 3.51 -3.60 31.40
CA ALA A 415 4.59 -2.88 30.71
C ALA A 415 4.25 -2.53 29.25
N HIS A 416 3.32 -3.23 28.61
CA HIS A 416 2.91 -2.94 27.22
C HIS A 416 1.99 -1.73 27.13
N GLY A 417 1.27 -1.39 28.22
CA GLY A 417 0.33 -0.28 28.25
C GLY A 417 -0.82 -0.42 27.24
N ALA A 418 -1.16 -1.65 26.86
CA ALA A 418 -2.19 -1.92 25.86
C ALA A 418 -3.56 -1.39 26.31
N GLN A 419 -4.31 -0.85 25.35
CA GLN A 419 -5.64 -0.29 25.54
C GLN A 419 -6.55 -0.84 24.45
N PHE A 420 -7.24 -1.92 24.80
CA PHE A 420 -8.36 -2.48 24.07
C PHE A 420 -9.60 -2.48 24.96
N HIS A 421 -10.74 -2.92 24.42
CA HIS A 421 -11.94 -3.17 25.21
C HIS A 421 -11.63 -4.13 26.38
N PRO A 422 -12.17 -3.92 27.60
CA PRO A 422 -11.87 -4.76 28.77
C PRO A 422 -12.24 -6.24 28.63
N ALA A 423 -13.13 -6.58 27.69
CA ALA A 423 -13.53 -7.96 27.40
C ALA A 423 -12.61 -8.67 26.38
N THR A 424 -11.52 -8.03 25.95
CA THR A 424 -10.57 -8.62 24.99
C THR A 424 -9.95 -9.88 25.58
N SER A 425 -10.07 -10.98 24.83
CA SER A 425 -9.56 -12.28 25.27
C SER A 425 -8.05 -12.40 25.05
N MET A 426 -7.41 -13.38 25.66
CA MET A 426 -5.98 -13.69 25.45
C MET A 426 -5.60 -14.00 23.99
N LYS A 427 -6.56 -14.32 23.12
CA LYS A 427 -6.35 -14.55 21.68
C LYS A 427 -6.94 -13.45 20.81
N GLY A 428 -7.53 -12.43 21.42
CA GLY A 428 -8.26 -11.36 20.72
C GLY A 428 -7.41 -10.15 20.41
N TRP A 429 -6.36 -9.90 21.19
CA TRP A 429 -5.45 -8.78 21.00
C TRP A 429 -4.40 -9.08 19.91
N PHE A 430 -3.77 -8.02 19.42
CA PHE A 430 -2.77 -8.04 18.35
C PHE A 430 -1.71 -6.95 18.55
N THR A 431 -0.66 -6.99 17.75
CA THR A 431 0.37 -5.95 17.55
C THR A 431 0.52 -5.65 16.07
N ASP A 432 1.29 -4.61 15.72
CA ASP A 432 1.71 -4.29 14.35
C ASP A 432 0.53 -4.24 13.37
N PRO A 433 -0.49 -3.40 13.65
CA PRO A 433 -1.62 -3.25 12.74
C PRO A 433 -1.17 -2.55 11.47
N ASP A 434 -1.56 -3.14 10.35
CA ASP A 434 -1.18 -2.69 9.02
C ASP A 434 -2.44 -2.50 8.16
N ASN A 435 -2.74 -3.45 7.28
CA ASN A 435 -3.78 -3.34 6.29
C ASN A 435 -5.17 -3.31 6.96
N ILE A 436 -5.99 -2.31 6.66
CA ILE A 436 -7.33 -2.16 7.26
C ILE A 436 -8.45 -2.00 6.25
N GLY A 437 -9.65 -2.48 6.61
CA GLY A 437 -10.85 -2.33 5.81
C GLY A 437 -12.13 -2.36 6.65
N PHE A 438 -13.25 -1.99 6.03
CA PHE A 438 -14.56 -2.05 6.66
C PHE A 438 -15.43 -3.08 5.96
N ASP A 439 -16.19 -3.83 6.76
CA ASP A 439 -17.29 -4.61 6.21
C ASP A 439 -18.54 -3.74 5.98
N PRO A 440 -19.57 -4.27 5.28
CA PRO A 440 -20.78 -3.50 5.00
C PRO A 440 -21.65 -3.19 6.24
N GLN A 441 -21.24 -3.58 7.45
CA GLN A 441 -21.89 -3.19 8.71
C GLN A 441 -21.04 -2.19 9.51
N GLY A 442 -19.97 -1.65 8.90
CA GLY A 442 -19.11 -0.65 9.54
C GLY A 442 -18.17 -1.21 10.60
N ARG A 443 -17.99 -2.53 10.70
CA ARG A 443 -16.94 -3.10 11.57
C ARG A 443 -15.58 -2.96 10.90
N LEU A 444 -14.57 -2.66 11.71
CA LEU A 444 -13.19 -2.57 11.26
C LEU A 444 -12.57 -3.96 11.22
N TRP A 445 -11.87 -4.23 10.14
CA TRP A 445 -11.07 -5.42 9.93
C TRP A 445 -9.61 -5.01 9.82
N VAL A 446 -8.76 -5.65 10.61
CA VAL A 446 -7.36 -5.28 10.79
C VAL A 446 -6.51 -6.51 10.49
N CYS A 447 -5.67 -6.39 9.48
CA CYS A 447 -4.55 -7.28 9.26
C CYS A 447 -3.36 -6.84 10.13
N THR A 448 -2.51 -7.80 10.45
CA THR A 448 -1.25 -7.54 11.13
C THR A 448 -0.10 -7.98 10.24
N ASP A 449 1.01 -7.26 10.35
CA ASP A 449 2.31 -7.65 9.81
C ASP A 449 3.40 -7.46 10.87
N GLY A 450 3.69 -8.52 11.61
CA GLY A 450 4.72 -8.45 12.63
C GLY A 450 4.75 -9.63 13.58
N VAL A 451 5.55 -9.51 14.65
CA VAL A 451 5.76 -10.62 15.59
C VAL A 451 4.56 -10.77 16.51
N GLN A 452 3.58 -11.55 16.06
CA GLN A 452 2.36 -11.76 16.82
C GLN A 452 2.52 -12.71 18.02
N PRO A 453 1.66 -12.57 19.03
CA PRO A 453 1.67 -13.41 20.24
C PRO A 453 1.30 -14.88 19.96
N SER A 454 0.48 -15.10 18.95
CA SER A 454 0.11 -16.41 18.41
C SER A 454 1.26 -17.12 17.69
N GLY A 455 2.36 -16.41 17.41
CA GLY A 455 3.46 -16.87 16.56
C GLY A 455 3.20 -16.77 15.06
N HIS A 456 2.07 -16.17 14.67
CA HIS A 456 1.62 -15.93 13.30
C HIS A 456 0.75 -14.68 13.28
N ASP A 457 0.79 -13.94 12.17
CA ASP A 457 -0.13 -12.85 11.86
C ASP A 457 -1.61 -13.22 11.93
N GLY A 458 -2.46 -12.22 11.79
CA GLY A 458 -3.89 -12.45 11.88
C GLY A 458 -4.73 -11.39 11.20
N LEU A 459 -5.93 -11.82 10.82
CA LEU A 459 -7.02 -10.94 10.48
C LEU A 459 -7.97 -10.86 11.67
N TYR A 460 -8.15 -9.66 12.20
CA TYR A 460 -8.98 -9.35 13.35
C TYR A 460 -10.19 -8.52 12.92
N ALA A 461 -11.30 -8.65 13.65
CA ALA A 461 -12.48 -7.83 13.46
C ALA A 461 -12.92 -7.19 14.78
N MET A 462 -13.35 -5.93 14.73
CA MET A 462 -13.90 -5.19 15.88
C MET A 462 -14.90 -4.12 15.51
N ASP A 463 -15.79 -3.79 16.46
CA ASP A 463 -16.62 -2.60 16.35
C ASP A 463 -15.77 -1.35 16.63
N VAL A 464 -16.05 -0.25 15.92
CA VAL A 464 -15.38 1.04 16.14
C VAL A 464 -16.17 1.98 17.06
N GLU A 465 -17.43 1.65 17.35
CA GLU A 465 -18.32 2.43 18.21
C GLU A 465 -19.21 1.50 19.07
N GLY A 466 -19.88 2.08 20.06
CA GLY A 466 -20.85 1.37 20.89
C GLY A 466 -20.21 0.47 21.95
N SER A 467 -20.98 -0.49 22.48
CA SER A 467 -20.53 -1.34 23.60
C SER A 467 -19.46 -2.36 23.24
N GLY A 468 -19.19 -2.55 21.94
CA GLY A 468 -18.12 -3.41 21.42
C GLY A 468 -16.90 -2.63 20.92
N GLN A 469 -16.87 -1.31 21.11
CA GLN A 469 -15.78 -0.46 20.62
C GLN A 469 -14.42 -1.01 21.06
N ALA A 470 -13.53 -1.19 20.08
CA ALA A 470 -12.18 -1.72 20.26
C ALA A 470 -12.14 -3.10 20.94
N LEU A 471 -13.16 -3.96 20.72
CA LEU A 471 -13.17 -5.37 21.14
C LEU A 471 -12.75 -6.28 19.97
N PRO A 472 -11.44 -6.52 19.80
CA PRO A 472 -10.96 -7.36 18.71
C PRO A 472 -11.19 -8.84 18.96
N LYS A 473 -11.48 -9.52 17.85
CA LYS A 473 -11.56 -10.96 17.75
C LYS A 473 -10.73 -11.42 16.57
N LEU A 474 -9.80 -12.34 16.82
CA LEU A 474 -9.10 -13.06 15.76
C LEU A 474 -10.12 -13.84 14.92
N PHE A 475 -10.18 -13.52 13.63
CA PHE A 475 -11.07 -14.14 12.67
C PHE A 475 -10.35 -15.21 11.85
N TYR A 476 -9.14 -14.91 11.37
CA TYR A 476 -8.34 -15.82 10.56
C TYR A 476 -6.85 -15.70 10.90
N ALA A 477 -6.14 -16.82 10.87
CA ALA A 477 -4.68 -16.87 11.00
C ALA A 477 -4.10 -17.43 9.69
N PRO A 478 -3.17 -16.73 9.02
CA PRO A 478 -2.52 -17.18 7.81
C PRO A 478 -1.51 -18.31 8.10
N PRO A 479 -0.96 -18.95 7.04
CA PRO A 479 0.17 -19.87 7.18
C PRO A 479 1.38 -19.22 7.85
N SER A 480 2.25 -20.01 8.47
CA SER A 480 3.47 -19.50 9.12
C SER A 480 4.33 -18.64 8.19
N GLY A 481 4.79 -17.50 8.72
CA GLY A 481 5.64 -16.54 8.01
C GLY A 481 4.95 -15.80 6.87
N ALA A 482 3.62 -15.83 6.80
CA ALA A 482 2.83 -14.93 5.97
C ALA A 482 2.09 -13.93 6.85
N GLU A 483 1.86 -12.75 6.30
CA GLU A 483 0.85 -11.79 6.74
C GLU A 483 -0.48 -11.96 5.97
N CYS A 484 -1.51 -11.25 6.42
CA CYS A 484 -2.76 -11.06 5.69
C CYS A 484 -2.81 -9.65 5.12
N CYS A 485 -3.32 -9.45 3.92
CA CYS A 485 -3.38 -8.12 3.31
C CYS A 485 -4.77 -7.85 2.74
N SER A 486 -5.20 -6.58 2.83
CA SER A 486 -6.44 -6.07 2.24
C SER A 486 -7.71 -6.90 2.48
N PRO A 487 -8.35 -6.76 3.66
CA PRO A 487 -9.64 -7.41 3.93
C PRO A 487 -10.76 -6.78 3.09
N LEU A 488 -11.06 -7.40 1.95
CA LEU A 488 -11.99 -6.86 0.94
C LEU A 488 -13.31 -7.64 0.92
N PHE A 489 -14.41 -6.97 1.26
CA PHE A 489 -15.74 -7.55 1.23
C PHE A 489 -16.41 -7.40 -0.15
N VAL A 490 -16.94 -8.50 -0.67
CA VAL A 490 -17.74 -8.54 -1.91
C VAL A 490 -19.08 -9.25 -1.67
N ASP A 491 -20.00 -9.12 -2.63
CA ASP A 491 -21.35 -9.72 -2.59
C ASP A 491 -22.14 -9.39 -1.31
N ASP A 492 -22.19 -8.09 -0.99
CA ASP A 492 -22.85 -7.57 0.22
C ASP A 492 -22.33 -8.22 1.51
N GLY A 493 -21.02 -8.51 1.54
CA GLY A 493 -20.32 -9.05 2.70
C GLY A 493 -20.41 -10.56 2.85
N LYS A 494 -20.90 -11.31 1.86
CA LYS A 494 -20.96 -12.79 1.91
C LYS A 494 -19.64 -13.48 1.57
N THR A 495 -18.77 -12.76 0.88
CA THR A 495 -17.44 -13.22 0.53
C THR A 495 -16.43 -12.19 0.99
N LEU A 496 -15.42 -12.64 1.71
CA LEU A 496 -14.26 -11.84 2.10
C LEU A 496 -13.06 -12.33 1.29
N LEU A 497 -12.48 -11.45 0.48
CA LEU A 497 -11.21 -11.67 -0.21
C LEU A 497 -10.08 -11.17 0.69
N VAL A 498 -9.03 -11.97 0.82
CA VAL A 498 -7.84 -11.63 1.62
C VAL A 498 -6.60 -12.06 0.85
N GLY A 499 -5.60 -11.18 0.78
CA GLY A 499 -4.27 -11.52 0.27
C GLY A 499 -3.46 -12.22 1.36
N ILE A 500 -2.71 -13.26 0.99
CA ILE A 500 -1.72 -13.89 1.86
C ILE A 500 -0.34 -13.64 1.24
N GLN A 501 0.45 -12.72 1.81
CA GLN A 501 1.56 -12.07 1.11
C GLN A 501 2.79 -12.96 0.92
N HIS A 502 3.40 -13.58 1.92
CA HIS A 502 4.69 -14.27 1.71
C HIS A 502 4.86 -15.55 2.54
N PRO A 503 4.04 -16.60 2.34
CA PRO A 503 4.10 -17.81 3.17
C PRO A 503 5.50 -18.40 3.34
N GLY A 504 5.97 -18.43 4.58
CA GLY A 504 7.26 -18.99 4.97
C GLY A 504 8.45 -18.03 4.85
N GLU A 505 8.23 -16.71 4.77
CA GLU A 505 9.29 -15.70 4.65
C GLU A 505 10.36 -15.80 5.73
N ASP A 506 9.97 -16.03 7.00
CA ASP A 506 10.91 -16.14 8.13
C ASP A 506 11.95 -17.28 8.04
N THR A 507 11.94 -18.04 6.94
CA THR A 507 12.81 -19.20 6.76
C THR A 507 14.03 -18.87 5.91
N PRO A 508 15.21 -19.42 6.23
CA PRO A 508 16.46 -19.00 5.61
C PRO A 508 16.60 -19.38 4.13
N SER A 509 15.82 -20.35 3.64
CA SER A 509 15.84 -20.82 2.25
C SER A 509 14.66 -21.73 1.93
N LEU A 510 14.38 -21.92 0.63
CA LEU A 510 13.34 -22.81 0.11
C LEU A 510 13.44 -24.26 0.62
N GLU A 511 14.65 -24.79 0.83
CA GLU A 511 14.87 -26.14 1.35
C GLU A 511 14.45 -26.28 2.82
N LYS A 512 14.44 -25.17 3.57
CA LYS A 512 14.15 -25.12 5.01
C LYS A 512 12.84 -24.41 5.34
N THR A 513 12.02 -24.12 4.33
CA THR A 513 10.77 -23.40 4.56
C THR A 513 9.85 -24.13 5.53
N SER A 514 9.13 -23.33 6.32
CA SER A 514 8.18 -23.76 7.33
C SER A 514 6.88 -24.29 6.71
N THR A 515 6.59 -23.93 5.46
CA THR A 515 5.34 -24.27 4.79
C THR A 515 5.50 -24.48 3.28
N ARG A 516 4.55 -25.22 2.70
CA ARG A 516 4.38 -25.41 1.24
C ARG A 516 3.00 -24.93 0.79
N TRP A 517 2.36 -24.10 1.60
CA TRP A 517 1.04 -23.57 1.32
C TRP A 517 1.03 -22.79 -0.02
N PRO A 518 -0.04 -22.87 -0.81
CA PRO A 518 -1.29 -23.59 -0.57
C PRO A 518 -1.29 -25.03 -1.09
N ASP A 519 -0.33 -25.40 -1.92
CA ASP A 519 -0.36 -26.68 -2.65
C ASP A 519 0.03 -27.88 -1.76
N PHE A 520 0.84 -27.64 -0.72
CA PHE A 520 1.45 -28.65 0.14
C PHE A 520 2.29 -29.69 -0.61
N ASP A 521 2.76 -29.33 -1.81
CA ASP A 521 3.63 -30.15 -2.64
C ASP A 521 5.11 -29.85 -2.32
N PRO A 522 5.91 -30.84 -1.88
CA PRO A 522 7.34 -30.64 -1.60
C PRO A 522 8.19 -30.22 -2.82
N SER A 523 7.68 -30.40 -4.04
CA SER A 523 8.36 -30.01 -5.28
C SER A 523 8.17 -28.53 -5.62
N LEU A 524 7.12 -27.89 -5.08
CA LEU A 524 6.76 -26.50 -5.33
C LEU A 524 7.22 -25.59 -4.18
N PRO A 525 7.54 -24.31 -4.48
CA PRO A 525 7.73 -23.31 -3.43
C PRO A 525 6.39 -22.98 -2.74
N PRO A 526 6.42 -22.42 -1.52
CA PRO A 526 5.25 -21.74 -1.00
C PRO A 526 4.82 -20.63 -1.96
N ARG A 527 3.51 -20.38 -2.07
CA ARG A 527 2.97 -19.43 -3.05
C ARG A 527 2.04 -18.42 -2.37
N PRO A 528 2.37 -17.12 -2.48
CA PRO A 528 1.42 -16.05 -2.23
C PRO A 528 0.12 -16.31 -2.98
N SER A 529 -1.02 -16.08 -2.32
CA SER A 529 -2.33 -16.30 -2.94
C SER A 529 -3.38 -15.34 -2.41
N VAL A 530 -4.39 -15.07 -3.23
CA VAL A 530 -5.66 -14.47 -2.79
C VAL A 530 -6.62 -15.59 -2.43
N ILE A 531 -7.16 -15.55 -1.22
CA ILE A 531 -8.19 -16.48 -0.75
C ILE A 531 -9.56 -15.83 -0.74
N ALA A 532 -10.61 -16.64 -0.91
CA ALA A 532 -12.00 -16.25 -0.72
C ALA A 532 -12.58 -17.00 0.48
N ILE A 533 -12.98 -16.27 1.51
CA ILE A 533 -13.62 -16.81 2.70
C ILE A 533 -15.13 -16.60 2.57
N THR A 534 -15.88 -17.70 2.69
CA THR A 534 -17.35 -17.72 2.60
C THR A 534 -17.95 -18.47 3.77
N HIS A 535 -19.12 -18.03 4.26
CA HIS A 535 -19.86 -18.80 5.25
C HIS A 535 -20.52 -20.04 4.62
N VAL A 536 -20.41 -21.20 5.26
CA VAL A 536 -20.95 -22.48 4.73
C VAL A 536 -22.47 -22.48 4.46
N ALA A 537 -23.20 -21.63 5.18
CA ALA A 537 -24.64 -21.41 5.00
C ALA A 537 -24.99 -20.18 4.14
N GLY A 538 -24.00 -19.50 3.54
CA GLY A 538 -24.20 -18.31 2.70
C GLY A 538 -24.62 -17.04 3.46
N ALA A 539 -24.39 -17.00 4.77
CA ALA A 539 -24.61 -15.81 5.60
C ALA A 539 -23.49 -14.78 5.40
N PRO A 540 -23.73 -13.49 5.70
CA PRO A 540 -22.68 -12.49 5.73
C PRO A 540 -21.52 -12.90 6.66
N ILE A 541 -20.30 -12.60 6.25
CA ILE A 541 -19.09 -12.81 7.04
C ILE A 541 -19.18 -11.98 8.33
N GLY A 542 -18.76 -12.58 9.45
CA GLY A 542 -18.83 -11.94 10.77
C GLY A 542 -20.23 -11.94 11.42
N SER A 543 -21.26 -12.51 10.78
CA SER A 543 -22.57 -12.70 11.43
C SER A 543 -22.56 -13.84 12.46
N SER A 544 -23.44 -13.72 13.46
CA SER A 544 -23.57 -14.62 14.61
C SER A 544 -24.45 -15.84 14.38
#